data_AF-A0A7V8N295-F1
#
_entry.id   AF-A0A7V8N295-F1
#
_cell.length_a   1.000
_cell.length_b   1.000
_cell.length_c   1.000
_cell.angle_alpha   90.00
_cell.angle_beta   90.00
_cell.angle_gamma   90.00
#
_symmetry.space_group_name_H-M   'P 1'
#
loop_
_entity.id
_entity.type
_entity.pdbx_description
1 polymer ?
#
loop_
_entity_poly.entity_id
_entity_poly.type
_entity_poly.pdbx_seq_one_letter_code
_entity_poly.pdbx_strand_id
1 'polypeptide(L)' 'MIGCILTGHGDFARGLGGALEMIAGQQENFKTVCFLEEKSLEVFADDMRNAISK' A
#
# COMPACT_ATOMS: atom_id res chain seq x y z
N MET A 1 0.98 17.84 4.48
CA MET A 1 1.99 16.75 4.46
C MET A 1 1.84 15.98 3.16
N ILE A 2 2.90 15.32 2.70
CA ILE A 2 2.87 14.48 1.49
C ILE A 2 2.38 13.09 1.90
N GLY A 3 1.39 12.54 1.20
CA GLY A 3 0.94 11.15 1.40
C GLY A 3 1.86 10.16 0.70
N CYS A 4 1.99 8.95 1.26
CA CYS A 4 2.84 7.89 0.73
C CYS A 4 2.05 6.60 0.53
N ILE A 5 2.12 6.03 -0.67
CA ILE A 5 1.55 4.74 -1.01
C ILE A 5 2.70 3.77 -1.31
N LEU A 6 2.82 2.72 -0.50
CA LEU A 6 3.75 1.63 -0.73
C LEU A 6 3.02 0.51 -1.49
N THR A 7 3.58 0.11 -2.63
CA THR A 7 3.02 -0.94 -3.46
C THR A 7 4.10 -1.91 -3.96
N GLY A 8 3.67 -3.07 -4.45
CA GLY A 8 4.51 -4.14 -4.94
C GLY A 8 3.72 -5.41 -5.22
N HIS A 9 4.38 -6.40 -5.81
CA HIS A 9 3.81 -7.72 -6.07
C HIS A 9 3.68 -8.55 -4.79
N GLY A 10 2.63 -9.36 -4.70
CA GLY A 10 2.35 -10.20 -3.54
C GLY A 10 2.24 -9.39 -2.25
N ASP A 11 2.77 -9.93 -1.16
CA ASP A 11 2.69 -9.33 0.18
C ASP A 11 3.84 -8.38 0.55
N PHE A 12 4.71 -8.02 -0.39
CA PHE A 12 5.89 -7.17 -0.13
C PHE A 12 5.52 -5.87 0.61
N ALA A 13 4.53 -5.13 0.09
CA ALA A 13 4.12 -3.86 0.66
C ALA A 13 3.54 -4.01 2.07
N ARG A 14 2.76 -5.07 2.31
CA ARG A 14 2.18 -5.39 3.62
C ARG A 14 3.28 -5.72 4.64
N GLY A 15 4.24 -6.57 4.26
CA GLY A 15 5.36 -6.95 5.12
C GLY A 15 6.24 -5.77 5.50
N LEU A 16 6.65 -4.95 4.51
CA LEU A 16 7.48 -3.78 4.76
C LEU A 16 6.72 -2.69 5.55
N GLY A 17 5.42 -2.50 5.27
CA GLY A 17 4.57 -1.62 6.07
C GLY A 17 4.50 -2.04 7.54
N GLY A 18 4.35 -3.33 7.81
CA GLY A 18 4.38 -3.85 9.19
C GLY A 18 5.75 -3.68 9.86
N ALA A 19 6.85 -3.87 9.13
CA ALA A 19 8.19 -3.61 9.66
C ALA A 19 8.42 -2.12 9.98
N LEU A 20 7.93 -1.22 9.12
CA LEU A 20 7.96 0.22 9.36
C LEU A 20 7.20 0.59 10.63
N GLU A 21 5.99 0.05 10.79
CA GLU A 21 5.19 0.28 11.99
C GLU A 21 5.90 -0.24 13.25
N MET A 22 6.52 -1.42 13.19
CA MET A 22 7.23 -2.01 14.32
C MET A 22 8.44 -1.16 14.77
N ILE A 23 9.16 -0.54 13.83
CA ILE A 23 10.39 0.22 14.11
C ILE A 23 10.09 1.69 14.45
N ALA A 24 9.21 2.31 13.67
CA ALA A 24 8.98 3.76 13.70
C ALA A 24 7.58 4.14 14.20
N GLY A 25 6.73 3.17 14.55
CA GLY A 25 5.34 3.39 14.92
C GLY A 25 4.44 3.68 13.72
N GLN A 26 3.16 3.94 14.03
CA GLN A 26 2.14 4.30 13.03
C GLN A 26 2.53 5.58 12.28
N GLN A 27 2.43 5.54 10.95
CA GLN A 27 2.77 6.68 10.08
C GLN A 27 1.50 7.37 9.58
N GLU A 28 1.44 8.69 9.73
CA GLU A 28 0.34 9.48 9.20
C GLU A 28 0.41 9.54 7.67
N ASN A 29 -0.74 9.46 6.99
CA ASN A 29 -0.85 9.53 5.53
C ASN A 29 -0.01 8.46 4.79
N PHE A 30 0.16 7.27 5.38
CA PHE A 30 0.83 6.11 4.78
C PHE A 30 -0.16 4.97 4.51
N LYS A 31 -0.08 4.35 3.33
CA LYS A 31 -0.95 3.21 2.97
C LYS A 31 -0.21 2.17 2.15
N THR A 32 -0.55 0.91 2.36
CA THR A 32 -0.07 -0.21 1.53
C THR A 32 -1.14 -0.65 0.54
N VAL A 33 -0.74 -0.91 -0.71
CA VAL A 33 -1.61 -1.47 -1.76
C VAL A 33 -0.88 -2.62 -2.44
N CYS A 34 -1.38 -3.84 -2.29
CA CYS A 34 -0.72 -5.06 -2.80
C CYS A 34 -1.31 -5.47 -4.15
N PHE A 35 -0.44 -5.85 -5.09
CA PHE A 35 -0.82 -6.50 -6.33
C PHE A 35 -0.66 -8.02 -6.19
N LEU A 36 -1.78 -8.67 -5.85
CA LEU A 36 -1.85 -10.12 -5.66
C LEU A 36 -2.09 -10.83 -7.00
N GLU A 37 -1.70 -12.10 -7.10
CA GLU A 37 -1.73 -12.88 -8.34
C GLU A 37 -3.16 -13.01 -8.90
N GLU A 38 -4.14 -13.18 -8.03
CA GLU A 38 -5.57 -13.29 -8.34
C GLU A 38 -6.23 -11.95 -8.71
N LYS A 39 -5.52 -10.82 -8.57
CA LYS A 39 -6.08 -9.49 -8.83
C LYS A 39 -5.87 -9.11 -10.30
N SER A 40 -6.93 -8.63 -10.97
CA SER A 40 -6.79 -8.07 -12.32
C SER A 40 -6.12 -6.69 -12.29
N LEU A 41 -5.59 -6.27 -13.44
CA LEU A 41 -4.98 -4.94 -13.58
C LEU A 41 -5.98 -3.81 -13.34
N GLU A 42 -7.24 -3.98 -13.77
CA GLU A 42 -8.29 -2.99 -13.58
C GLU A 42 -8.59 -2.79 -12.09
N VAL A 43 -8.75 -3.88 -11.35
CA VAL A 43 -8.99 -3.84 -9.90
C VAL A 43 -7.83 -3.20 -9.17
N PHE A 44 -6.59 -3.54 -9.54
CA PHE A 44 -5.41 -2.92 -8.94
C PHE A 44 -5.31 -1.41 -9.25
N ALA A 45 -5.64 -1.00 -10.48
CA ALA A 45 -5.66 0.41 -10.85
C ALA A 45 -6.71 1.19 -10.05
N ASP A 46 -7.88 0.58 -9.78
CA ASP A 46 -8.93 1.19 -8.97
C ASP A 46 -8.54 1.26 -7.49
N ASP A 47 -7.89 0.24 -6.94
CA ASP A 47 -7.32 0.29 -5.59
C ASP A 47 -6.31 1.44 -5.44
N MET A 48 -5.44 1.62 -6.44
CA MET A 48 -4.48 2.73 -6.46
C MET A 48 -5.17 4.09 -6.53
N ARG A 49 -6.18 4.26 -7.40
CA ARG A 49 -6.99 5.49 -7.46
C ARG A 49 -7.68 5.79 -6.13
N ASN A 50 -8.26 4.77 -5.50
CA ASN A 50 -8.92 4.89 -4.21
C ASN A 50 -7.95 5.22 -3.07
N ALA A 51 -6.69 4.81 -3.18
CA ALA A 51 -5.64 5.16 -2.22
C ALA A 51 -5.13 6.60 -2.39
N ILE A 52 -5.17 7.16 -3.59
CA ILE A 52 -4.75 8.55 -3.88
C ILE A 52 -5.84 9.56 -3.48
N SER A 53 -7.11 9.23 -3.68
CA SER A 53 -8.24 10.13 -3.41
C SER A 53 -8.61 10.27 -1.92
N LYS A 54 -7.85 9.65 -1.01
CA LYS A 54 -8.02 9.70 0.45
C LYS A 54 -6.87 10.46 1.08
#